data_AF-A0A7S3GY45-F1
#
_entry.id   AF-A0A7S3GY45-F1
#
_cell.length_a   1.000
_cell.length_b   1.000
_cell.length_c   1.000
_cell.angle_alpha   90.00
_cell.angle_beta   90.00
_cell.angle_gamma   90.00
#
_symmetry.space_group_name_H-M   'P 1'
#
loop_
_entity.id
_entity.type
_entity.pdbx_description
1 polymer ?
#
loop_
_entity_poly.entity_id
_entity_poly.type
_entity_poly.pdbx_seq_one_letter_code
_entity_poly.pdbx_strand_id
1 'polypeptide(L)'
;GQAAGLWLVEEDGMLFADELTKIVADKKAEQGDREKVAGKWTAYETKLVDQAIELFKQRCMRQAEDKKLEATISFEVLSREIEDFPKRTLTDSTYFVEEWGEGVSAEAWFYSTRGVTASWSPGAPVLFAEVLQGLLPKFVERVKDQGFSTCRHEAGTWKVTVSWPAPEAEDGD
;
A
#
# COMPACT_ATOMS: atom_id res chain seq x y z
N GLY A 1 -40.13 56.08 36.05
CA GLY A 1 -39.57 55.97 34.69
C GLY A 1 -38.66 54.78 34.67
N GLN A 2 -39.12 53.71 34.03
CA GLN A 2 -38.47 52.40 33.96
C GLN A 2 -37.93 52.23 32.53
N ALA A 3 -36.63 51.98 32.37
CA ALA A 3 -36.02 51.25 31.24
C ALA A 3 -34.50 51.37 31.32
N ALA A 4 -33.85 50.41 31.95
CA ALA A 4 -32.43 50.13 31.76
C ALA A 4 -32.27 48.61 31.85
N GLY A 5 -32.25 47.95 30.70
CA GLY A 5 -32.18 46.51 30.61
C GLY A 5 -32.20 46.08 29.17
N LEU A 6 -31.10 46.34 28.45
CA LEU A 6 -30.85 45.69 27.16
C LEU A 6 -29.39 45.85 26.75
N TRP A 7 -28.47 45.09 27.35
CA TRP A 7 -27.19 44.80 26.71
C TRP A 7 -26.71 43.42 27.16
N LEU A 8 -26.11 42.70 26.20
CA LEU A 8 -25.30 41.47 26.32
C LEU A 8 -26.02 40.13 26.23
N VAL A 9 -26.54 39.78 25.04
CA VAL A 9 -26.45 38.40 24.52
C VAL A 9 -26.47 38.46 22.98
N GLU A 10 -25.36 38.75 22.28
CA GLU A 10 -25.28 38.50 20.82
C GLU A 10 -23.88 38.54 20.17
N GLU A 11 -22.80 38.95 20.85
CA GLU A 11 -21.45 38.98 20.25
C GLU A 11 -20.69 37.64 20.28
N ASP A 12 -21.02 36.72 21.21
CA ASP A 12 -20.28 35.47 21.41
C ASP A 12 -20.57 34.41 20.31
N GLY A 13 -21.75 34.49 19.69
CA GLY A 13 -22.21 33.53 18.68
C GLY A 13 -21.55 33.69 17.31
N MET A 14 -21.17 34.93 16.92
CA MET A 14 -20.45 35.17 15.66
C MET A 14 -18.98 34.72 15.76
N LEU A 15 -18.32 34.99 16.89
CA LEU A 15 -16.94 34.59 17.13
C LEU A 15 -16.76 33.06 17.12
N PHE A 16 -17.67 32.32 17.75
CA PHE A 16 -17.60 30.86 17.76
C PHE A 16 -17.89 30.23 16.39
N ALA A 17 -18.86 30.76 15.64
CA ALA A 17 -19.19 30.27 14.31
C ALA A 17 -18.06 30.53 13.29
N ASP A 18 -17.41 31.71 13.36
CA ASP A 18 -16.27 32.05 12.53
C ASP A 18 -15.04 31.20 12.88
N GLU A 19 -14.79 30.96 14.17
CA GLU A 19 -13.71 30.09 14.64
C GLU A 19 -13.92 28.65 14.20
N LEU A 20 -15.15 28.11 14.35
CA LEU A 20 -15.50 26.78 13.85
C LEU A 20 -15.35 26.69 12.32
N THR A 21 -15.80 27.70 11.58
CA THR A 21 -15.68 27.72 10.12
C THR A 21 -14.22 27.68 9.70
N LYS A 22 -13.36 28.43 10.37
CA LYS A 22 -11.92 28.41 10.16
C LYS A 22 -11.31 27.05 10.50
N ILE A 23 -11.63 26.48 11.66
CA ILE A 23 -11.14 25.15 12.07
C ILE A 23 -11.54 24.08 11.06
N VAL A 24 -12.79 24.10 10.58
CA VAL A 24 -13.28 23.15 9.57
C VAL A 24 -12.57 23.35 8.23
N ALA A 25 -12.33 24.59 7.81
CA ALA A 25 -11.58 24.89 6.60
C ALA A 25 -10.14 24.39 6.68
N ASP A 26 -9.45 24.67 7.80
CA ASP A 26 -8.08 24.23 8.05
C ASP A 26 -7.99 22.69 8.08
N LYS A 27 -8.95 22.03 8.73
CA LYS A 27 -9.01 20.55 8.78
C LYS A 27 -9.27 19.92 7.41
N LYS A 28 -10.11 20.54 6.58
CA LYS A 28 -10.34 20.07 5.20
C LYS A 28 -9.10 20.24 4.33
N ALA A 29 -8.41 21.37 4.44
CA ALA A 29 -7.16 21.61 3.72
C ALA A 29 -6.08 20.59 4.13
N GLU A 30 -5.92 20.37 5.44
CA GLU A 30 -5.00 19.37 5.99
C GLU A 30 -5.32 17.96 5.46
N GLN A 31 -6.60 17.57 5.45
CA GLN A 31 -7.00 16.27 4.91
C GLN A 31 -6.68 16.16 3.41
N GLY A 32 -6.96 17.20 2.62
CA GLY A 32 -6.66 17.22 1.19
C GLY A 32 -5.16 17.10 0.90
N ASP A 33 -4.31 17.68 1.73
CA ASP A 33 -2.85 17.52 1.58
C ASP A 33 -2.39 16.11 1.96
N ARG A 34 -2.96 15.52 3.01
CA ARG A 34 -2.70 14.12 3.37
C ARG A 34 -3.15 13.14 2.29
N GLU A 35 -4.27 13.42 1.61
CA GLU A 35 -4.73 12.63 0.45
C GLU A 35 -3.75 12.68 -0.72
N LYS A 36 -3.19 13.86 -1.04
CA LYS A 36 -2.14 13.98 -2.06
C LYS A 36 -0.89 13.19 -1.67
N VAL A 37 -0.49 13.24 -0.41
CA VAL A 37 0.66 12.49 0.12
C VAL A 37 0.42 10.98 0.02
N ALA A 38 -0.76 10.50 0.44
CA ALA A 38 -1.16 9.10 0.32
C ALA A 38 -1.18 8.62 -1.15
N GLY A 39 -1.65 9.48 -2.07
CA GLY A 39 -1.69 9.18 -3.50
C GLY A 39 -0.31 8.87 -4.12
N LYS A 40 0.77 9.47 -3.58
CA LYS A 40 2.14 9.16 -4.03
C LYS A 40 2.50 7.69 -3.77
N TRP A 41 2.16 7.17 -2.58
CA TRP A 41 2.38 5.76 -2.26
C TRP A 41 1.53 4.87 -3.17
N THR A 42 0.25 5.17 -3.37
CA THR A 42 -0.63 4.34 -4.21
C THR A 42 -0.10 4.20 -5.64
N ALA A 43 0.38 5.28 -6.24
CA ALA A 43 0.97 5.26 -7.58
C ALA A 43 2.27 4.43 -7.62
N TYR A 44 3.13 4.61 -6.61
CA TYR A 44 4.39 3.89 -6.49
C TYR A 44 4.20 2.39 -6.22
N GLU A 45 3.29 2.06 -5.31
CA GLU A 45 2.86 0.68 -5.01
C GLU A 45 2.37 -0.04 -6.26
N THR A 46 1.59 0.64 -7.12
CA THR A 46 1.12 0.04 -8.38
C THR A 46 2.31 -0.38 -9.25
N LYS A 47 3.34 0.48 -9.36
CA LYS A 47 4.57 0.17 -10.11
C LYS A 47 5.32 -1.02 -9.51
N LEU A 48 5.46 -1.07 -8.17
CA LEU A 48 6.12 -2.19 -7.49
C LEU A 48 5.38 -3.51 -7.74
N VAL A 49 4.04 -3.50 -7.68
CA VAL A 49 3.23 -4.68 -7.96
C VAL A 49 3.38 -5.11 -9.42
N ASP A 50 3.36 -4.18 -10.38
CA ASP A 50 3.53 -4.50 -11.80
C ASP A 50 4.92 -5.12 -12.08
N GLN A 51 5.98 -4.58 -11.47
CA GLN A 51 7.33 -5.15 -11.57
C GLN A 51 7.42 -6.55 -10.93
N ALA A 52 6.79 -6.74 -9.76
CA ALA A 52 6.72 -8.05 -9.12
C ALA A 52 5.98 -9.07 -9.98
N ILE A 53 4.91 -8.66 -10.67
CA ILE A 53 4.15 -9.51 -11.60
C ILE A 53 5.03 -9.94 -12.78
N GLU A 54 5.82 -9.02 -13.33
CA GLU A 54 6.73 -9.35 -14.44
C GLU A 54 7.79 -10.38 -14.01
N LEU A 55 8.43 -10.18 -12.85
CA LEU A 55 9.36 -11.17 -12.29
C LEU A 55 8.66 -12.51 -12.00
N PHE A 56 7.43 -12.48 -11.47
CA PHE A 56 6.66 -13.69 -11.21
C PHE A 56 6.37 -14.47 -12.49
N LYS A 57 5.99 -13.79 -13.59
CA LYS A 57 5.79 -14.39 -14.91
C LYS A 57 7.06 -15.06 -15.41
N GLN A 58 8.20 -14.38 -15.33
CA GLN A 58 9.50 -14.93 -15.73
C GLN A 58 9.83 -16.22 -14.98
N ARG A 59 9.54 -16.26 -13.67
CA ARG A 59 9.73 -17.47 -12.86
C ARG A 59 8.77 -18.59 -13.27
N CYS A 60 7.51 -18.27 -13.57
CA CYS A 60 6.54 -19.25 -14.07
C CYS A 60 6.94 -19.82 -15.43
N MET A 61 7.36 -18.97 -16.38
CA MET A 61 7.85 -19.40 -17.69
C MET A 61 9.02 -20.37 -17.55
N ARG A 62 9.99 -20.09 -16.68
CA ARG A 62 11.10 -21.01 -16.41
C ARG A 62 10.62 -22.36 -15.86
N GLN A 63 9.63 -22.38 -14.96
CA GLN A 63 9.07 -23.65 -14.48
C GLN A 63 8.33 -24.42 -15.57
N ALA A 64 7.64 -23.71 -16.48
CA ALA A 64 6.97 -24.33 -17.62
C ALA A 64 7.98 -24.94 -18.62
N GLU A 65 9.11 -24.27 -18.86
CA GLU A 65 10.24 -24.81 -19.65
C GLU A 65 10.80 -26.11 -19.05
N ASP A 66 10.82 -26.19 -17.71
CA ASP A 66 11.17 -27.40 -16.95
C ASP A 66 10.05 -28.46 -16.93
N LYS A 67 9.01 -28.32 -17.77
CA LYS A 67 7.84 -29.21 -17.88
C LYS A 67 7.03 -29.35 -16.58
N LYS A 68 7.08 -28.35 -15.70
CA LYS A 68 6.20 -28.28 -14.53
C LYS A 68 4.89 -27.59 -14.90
N LEU A 69 3.84 -27.93 -14.17
CA LEU A 69 2.50 -27.35 -14.32
C LEU A 69 2.10 -26.45 -13.15
N GLU A 70 3.03 -26.27 -12.21
CA GLU A 70 2.85 -25.43 -11.03
C GLU A 70 4.16 -24.71 -10.67
N ALA A 71 4.01 -23.55 -10.03
CA ALA A 71 5.10 -22.81 -9.44
C ALA A 71 4.68 -22.29 -8.07
N THR A 72 5.59 -22.38 -7.10
CA THR A 72 5.47 -21.69 -5.80
C THR A 72 6.60 -20.68 -5.70
N ILE A 73 6.24 -19.40 -5.60
CA ILE A 73 7.18 -18.27 -5.62
C ILE A 73 6.93 -17.38 -4.40
N SER A 74 8.00 -16.96 -3.72
CA SER A 74 7.92 -16.05 -2.58
C SER A 74 7.91 -14.60 -3.04
N PHE A 75 6.88 -13.84 -2.69
CA PHE A 75 6.79 -12.40 -2.96
C PHE A 75 7.93 -11.62 -2.30
N GLU A 76 8.37 -12.04 -1.12
CA GLU A 76 9.51 -11.42 -0.42
C GLU A 76 10.84 -11.64 -1.14
N VAL A 77 10.96 -12.71 -1.94
CA VAL A 77 12.15 -12.91 -2.78
C VAL A 77 12.07 -12.00 -4.00
N LEU A 78 10.90 -11.90 -4.62
CA LEU A 78 10.68 -10.99 -5.76
C LEU A 78 10.95 -9.53 -5.37
N SER A 79 10.54 -9.10 -4.17
CA SER A 79 10.74 -7.72 -3.72
C SER A 79 12.22 -7.34 -3.59
N ARG A 80 13.12 -8.30 -3.38
CA ARG A 80 14.58 -8.05 -3.33
C ARG A 80 15.19 -7.88 -4.72
N GLU A 81 14.52 -8.36 -5.77
CA GLU A 81 14.98 -8.27 -7.16
C GLU A 81 14.48 -6.99 -7.84
N ILE A 82 13.56 -6.26 -7.20
CA ILE A 82 13.05 -4.98 -7.67
C ILE A 82 13.99 -3.86 -7.19
N GLU A 83 14.66 -3.19 -8.14
CA GLU A 83 15.68 -2.16 -7.84
C GLU A 83 15.14 -0.99 -7.01
N ASP A 84 13.95 -0.51 -7.35
CA ASP A 84 13.31 0.63 -6.70
C ASP A 84 12.45 0.20 -5.50
N PHE A 85 12.58 -1.04 -4.99
CA PHE A 85 11.82 -1.46 -3.80
C PHE A 85 12.37 -0.78 -2.53
N PRO A 86 11.53 -0.45 -1.53
CA PRO A 86 12.03 0.09 -0.27
C PRO A 86 13.13 -0.78 0.33
N LYS A 87 14.25 -0.16 0.73
CA LYS A 87 15.39 -0.89 1.30
C LYS A 87 15.21 -1.06 2.79
N ARG A 88 15.76 -2.15 3.30
CA ARG A 88 15.66 -2.51 4.70
C ARG A 88 17.02 -2.55 5.38
N THR A 89 17.01 -2.17 6.65
CA THR A 89 18.13 -2.36 7.56
C THR A 89 17.73 -3.32 8.68
N LEU A 90 18.71 -4.07 9.20
CA LEU A 90 18.51 -4.99 10.31
C LEU A 90 18.95 -4.30 11.61
N THR A 91 18.00 -4.06 12.52
CA THR A 91 18.27 -3.50 13.85
C THR A 91 17.65 -4.42 14.89
N ASP A 92 18.43 -4.90 15.86
CA ASP A 92 17.96 -5.76 16.95
C ASP A 92 17.12 -6.97 16.47
N SER A 93 17.60 -7.66 15.44
CA SER A 93 16.91 -8.80 14.78
C SER A 93 15.59 -8.47 14.06
N THR A 94 15.26 -7.18 13.91
CA THR A 94 14.05 -6.70 13.24
C THR A 94 14.41 -5.92 11.97
N TYR A 95 13.70 -6.20 10.86
CA TYR A 95 13.89 -5.47 9.62
C TYR A 95 13.00 -4.22 9.57
N PHE A 96 13.63 -3.06 9.49
CA PHE A 96 12.97 -1.77 9.32
C PHE A 96 13.22 -1.21 7.93
N VAL A 97 12.30 -0.41 7.43
CA VAL A 97 12.51 0.37 6.20
C VAL A 97 13.49 1.49 6.51
N GLU A 98 14.60 1.53 5.78
CA GLU A 98 15.64 2.56 5.90
C GLU A 98 15.50 3.59 4.78
N GLU A 99 15.36 3.11 3.54
CA GLU A 99 15.22 3.96 2.36
C GLU A 99 13.91 3.65 1.65
N TRP A 100 13.20 4.72 1.28
CA TRP A 100 12.02 4.65 0.43
C TRP A 100 12.42 4.92 -1.02
N GLY A 101 11.67 4.38 -1.99
CA GLY A 101 11.92 4.65 -3.40
C GLY A 101 11.66 6.11 -3.79
N GLU A 102 11.90 6.42 -5.06
CA GLU A 102 11.89 7.80 -5.52
C GLU A 102 10.50 8.46 -5.35
N GLY A 103 10.48 9.63 -4.70
CA GLY A 103 9.28 10.45 -4.56
C GLY A 103 8.25 9.97 -3.54
N VAL A 104 8.55 8.91 -2.78
CA VAL A 104 7.72 8.39 -1.68
C VAL A 104 8.40 8.51 -0.32
N SER A 105 7.59 8.53 0.73
CA SER A 105 8.05 8.65 2.13
C SER A 105 7.27 7.70 3.04
N ALA A 106 7.76 7.49 4.25
CA ALA A 106 7.04 6.75 5.30
C ALA A 106 5.66 7.35 5.58
N GLU A 107 5.53 8.67 5.50
CA GLU A 107 4.25 9.37 5.67
C GLU A 107 3.26 9.05 4.54
N ALA A 108 3.73 9.00 3.29
CA ALA A 108 2.93 8.59 2.14
C ALA A 108 2.39 7.16 2.31
N TRP A 109 3.28 6.23 2.69
CA TRP A 109 2.89 4.86 3.00
C TRP A 109 1.88 4.80 4.16
N PHE A 110 2.14 5.55 5.24
CA PHE A 110 1.31 5.54 6.43
C PHE A 110 -0.10 6.01 6.13
N TYR A 111 -0.29 7.16 5.49
CA TYR A 111 -1.63 7.66 5.19
C TYR A 111 -2.36 6.81 4.14
N SER A 112 -1.64 6.23 3.19
CA SER A 112 -2.25 5.30 2.22
C SER A 112 -2.72 4.01 2.90
N THR A 113 -1.97 3.51 3.90
CA THR A 113 -2.25 2.23 4.56
C THR A 113 -3.21 2.36 5.75
N ARG A 114 -3.08 3.41 6.55
CA ARG A 114 -3.80 3.64 7.82
C ARG A 114 -4.94 4.64 7.69
N GLY A 115 -5.03 5.35 6.55
CA GLY A 115 -6.01 6.38 6.28
C GLY A 115 -5.53 7.78 6.65
N VAL A 116 -6.01 8.79 5.91
CA VAL A 116 -5.60 10.20 6.03
C VAL A 116 -6.02 10.87 7.34
N THR A 117 -6.96 10.26 8.07
CA THR A 117 -7.40 10.73 9.40
C THR A 117 -6.51 10.21 10.53
N ALA A 118 -5.64 9.24 10.27
CA ALA A 118 -4.73 8.68 11.27
C ALA A 118 -3.69 9.72 11.71
N SER A 119 -3.18 9.55 12.93
CA SER A 119 -2.12 10.41 13.47
C SER A 119 -0.75 9.83 13.10
N TRP A 120 0.01 10.56 12.28
CA TRP A 120 1.38 10.22 11.92
C TRP A 120 2.36 10.88 12.89
N SER A 121 3.42 10.16 13.26
CA SER A 121 4.55 10.70 14.01
C SER A 121 5.80 10.64 13.14
N PRO A 122 6.41 11.78 12.76
CA PRO A 122 7.64 11.80 11.98
C PRO A 122 8.74 10.98 12.67
N GLY A 123 9.46 10.16 11.90
CA GLY A 123 10.52 9.30 12.42
C GLY A 123 10.03 8.01 13.10
N ALA A 124 8.72 7.75 13.14
CA ALA A 124 8.23 6.45 13.58
C ALA A 124 8.78 5.34 12.66
N PRO A 125 9.43 4.31 13.22
CA PRO A 125 10.01 3.25 12.41
C PRO A 125 8.91 2.42 11.76
N VAL A 126 9.11 2.07 10.48
CA VAL A 126 8.20 1.21 9.73
C VAL A 126 8.82 -0.17 9.58
N LEU A 127 8.07 -1.21 9.96
CA LEU A 127 8.51 -2.58 9.78
C LEU A 127 8.46 -2.94 8.30
N PHE A 128 9.54 -3.52 7.78
CA PHE A 128 9.57 -3.97 6.39
C PHE A 128 8.48 -5.01 6.10
N ALA A 129 8.16 -5.84 7.09
CA ALA A 129 7.08 -6.81 7.00
C ALA A 129 5.70 -6.16 6.82
N GLU A 130 5.44 -4.98 7.40
CA GLU A 130 4.17 -4.27 7.22
C GLU A 130 4.01 -3.76 5.79
N VAL A 131 5.11 -3.31 5.17
CA VAL A 131 5.11 -2.92 3.75
C VAL A 131 4.78 -4.11 2.87
N LEU A 132 5.43 -5.26 3.07
CA LEU A 132 5.14 -6.48 2.33
C LEU A 132 3.69 -6.96 2.55
N GLN A 133 3.19 -6.87 3.77
CA GLN A 133 1.84 -7.28 4.12
C GLN A 133 0.78 -6.40 3.47
N GLY A 134 1.06 -5.11 3.26
CA GLY A 134 0.18 -4.21 2.49
C GLY A 134 0.19 -4.50 0.99
N LEU A 135 1.33 -4.91 0.43
CA LEU A 135 1.51 -5.18 -1.00
C LEU A 135 1.01 -6.57 -1.44
N LEU A 136 1.18 -7.58 -0.59
CA LEU A 136 0.91 -8.98 -0.93
C LEU A 136 -0.53 -9.23 -1.43
N PRO A 137 -1.60 -8.71 -0.79
CA PRO A 137 -2.96 -8.90 -1.28
C PRO A 137 -3.16 -8.36 -2.70
N LYS A 138 -2.62 -7.17 -2.99
CA LYS A 138 -2.70 -6.52 -4.31
C LYS A 138 -1.93 -7.31 -5.37
N PHE A 139 -0.76 -7.82 -5.00
CA PHE A 139 -0.01 -8.74 -5.84
C PHE A 139 -0.79 -10.02 -6.15
N VAL A 140 -1.37 -10.68 -5.13
CA VAL A 140 -2.15 -11.91 -5.31
C VAL A 140 -3.38 -11.68 -6.18
N GLU A 141 -4.08 -10.56 -6.02
CA GLU A 141 -5.18 -10.16 -6.90
C GLU A 141 -4.71 -10.04 -8.36
N ARG A 142 -3.61 -9.31 -8.60
CA ARG A 142 -3.06 -9.16 -9.96
C ARG A 142 -2.55 -10.47 -10.57
N VAL A 143 -2.05 -11.41 -9.74
CA VAL A 143 -1.67 -12.75 -10.21
C VAL A 143 -2.90 -13.55 -10.66
N LYS A 144 -4.03 -13.46 -9.93
CA LYS A 144 -5.28 -14.14 -10.33
C LYS A 144 -5.76 -13.69 -11.71
N ASP A 145 -5.53 -12.43 -12.06
CA ASP A 145 -5.91 -11.87 -13.36
C ASP A 145 -5.05 -12.38 -14.53
N GLN A 146 -4.00 -13.18 -14.29
CA GLN A 146 -3.09 -13.67 -15.34
C GLN A 146 -3.56 -14.98 -16.02
N GLY A 147 -4.75 -15.49 -15.69
CA GLY A 147 -5.32 -16.66 -16.35
C GLY A 147 -4.80 -18.03 -15.88
N PHE A 148 -4.19 -18.09 -14.68
CA PHE A 148 -3.83 -19.35 -14.06
C PHE A 148 -5.06 -20.19 -13.70
N SER A 149 -4.95 -21.52 -13.77
CA SER A 149 -6.02 -22.44 -13.36
C SER A 149 -6.28 -22.37 -11.85
N THR A 150 -5.22 -22.21 -11.06
CA THR A 150 -5.33 -21.95 -9.63
C THR A 150 -4.34 -20.87 -9.20
N CYS A 151 -4.70 -20.11 -8.18
CA CYS A 151 -3.83 -19.17 -7.49
C CYS A 151 -4.14 -19.21 -5.99
N ARG A 152 -3.15 -19.54 -5.17
CA ARG A 152 -3.27 -19.68 -3.72
C ARG A 152 -2.12 -18.97 -3.02
N HIS A 153 -2.45 -18.22 -1.98
CA HIS A 153 -1.48 -17.68 -1.04
C HIS A 153 -1.42 -18.59 0.19
N GLU A 154 -0.20 -18.98 0.59
CA GLU A 154 0.03 -19.76 1.81
C GLU A 154 0.00 -18.84 3.05
N ALA A 155 -1.05 -18.96 3.86
CA ALA A 155 -1.26 -18.14 5.05
C ALA A 155 -0.05 -18.17 6.01
N GLY A 156 0.33 -17.01 6.54
CA GLY A 156 1.50 -16.86 7.41
C GLY A 156 2.84 -16.88 6.66
N THR A 157 2.83 -16.97 5.33
CA THR A 157 4.04 -16.92 4.50
C THR A 157 3.93 -15.85 3.42
N TRP A 158 5.03 -15.64 2.69
CA TRP A 158 5.08 -14.79 1.50
C TRP A 158 4.88 -15.57 0.19
N LYS A 159 4.52 -16.86 0.26
CA LYS A 159 4.48 -17.74 -0.91
C LYS A 159 3.14 -17.69 -1.62
N VAL A 160 3.22 -17.60 -2.95
CA VAL A 160 2.09 -17.70 -3.86
C VAL A 160 2.32 -18.89 -4.78
N THR A 161 1.37 -19.80 -4.80
CA THR A 161 1.35 -20.99 -5.66
C THR A 161 0.33 -20.79 -6.77
N VAL A 162 0.75 -21.04 -8.01
CA VAL A 162 -0.12 -21.04 -9.17
C VAL A 162 0.04 -22.34 -9.96
N SER A 163 -1.00 -22.72 -10.68
CA SER A 163 -0.96 -23.81 -11.65
C SER A 163 -1.56 -23.40 -12.99
N TRP A 164 -1.11 -24.06 -14.05
CA TRP A 164 -1.57 -23.86 -15.42
C TRP A 164 -1.88 -25.21 -16.08
N PRO A 165 -2.75 -25.25 -17.12
CA PRO A 165 -3.10 -26.49 -17.77
C PRO A 165 -1.89 -27.12 -18.45
N ALA A 166 -1.89 -28.45 -18.57
CA ALA A 166 -0.95 -29.14 -19.44
C ALA A 166 -1.20 -28.68 -20.90
N PRO A 167 -0.14 -28.56 -21.73
CA PRO A 167 -0.34 -28.40 -23.16
C PRO A 167 -1.17 -29.60 -23.66
N GLU A 168 -2.27 -29.32 -24.36
CA GLU A 168 -3.05 -30.38 -25.02
C GLU A 168 -2.08 -31.14 -25.93
N ALA A 169 -2.04 -32.46 -25.79
CA ALA A 169 -1.30 -33.28 -26.73
C ALA A 169 -1.87 -32.96 -28.11
N GLU A 170 -1.05 -32.45 -29.03
CA GLU A 170 -1.44 -32.40 -30.43
C GLU A 170 -1.84 -33.83 -30.80
N ASP A 171 -3.14 -34.06 -30.99
CA ASP A 171 -3.66 -35.30 -31.55
C ASP A 171 -2.97 -35.45 -32.91
N GLY A 172 -1.91 -36.26 -32.93
CA GLY A 172 -1.15 -36.55 -34.12
C GLY A 172 -2.05 -37.29 -35.10
N ASP A 173 -2.36 -36.63 -36.21
CA ASP A 173 -2.91 -37.22 -37.43
C ASP A 173 -1.85 -38.11 -38.11
#